data_AF-A0A924WJ76-F1
#
_entry.id   AF-A0A924WJ76-F1
#
_cell.length_a   1.000
_cell.length_b   1.000
_cell.length_c   1.000
_cell.angle_alpha   90.00
_cell.angle_beta   90.00
_cell.angle_gamma   90.00
#
_symmetry.space_group_name_H-M   'P 1'
#
loop_
_entity.id
_entity.type
_entity.pdbx_description
1 polymer ?
#
loop_
_entity_poly.entity_id
_entity_poly.type
_entity_poly.pdbx_seq_one_letter_code
_entity_poly.pdbx_strand_id
1 'polypeptide(L)'
;MEKDCSFACSKVVKLIENKSVPANTGISLPPYTNIDGYRFINIFVKFDQEKSTELPVDLGVVFAFDERGEMGARRYVNLESNVPASQNTNFIDVSGAGSWHGSPHNISTYLARFPVMGPFVEVFVYNRDAKARKVSVWAYLVS
;
A
#
# COMPACT_ATOMS: atom_id res chain seq x y z
N MET A 1 18.07 -21.64 -8.64
CA MET A 1 19.37 -20.96 -8.43
C MET A 1 19.17 -19.95 -7.32
N GLU A 2 19.68 -20.24 -6.12
CA GLU A 2 19.76 -19.25 -5.04
C GLU A 2 20.58 -18.06 -5.56
N LYS A 3 20.02 -16.85 -5.51
CA LYS A 3 20.79 -15.64 -5.80
C LYS A 3 21.73 -15.42 -4.63
N ASP A 4 23.02 -15.52 -4.91
CA ASP A 4 24.10 -15.23 -3.98
C ASP A 4 24.04 -13.74 -3.59
N CYS A 5 23.37 -13.44 -2.48
CA CYS A 5 23.22 -12.08 -1.93
C CYS A 5 24.47 -11.67 -1.14
N SER A 6 25.63 -11.60 -1.80
CA SER A 6 26.89 -11.11 -1.21
C SER A 6 26.85 -9.61 -0.83
N PHE A 7 25.84 -8.89 -1.33
CA PHE A 7 25.44 -7.53 -0.93
C PHE A 7 23.94 -7.52 -0.58
N ALA A 8 23.50 -6.54 0.22
CA ALA A 8 22.09 -6.38 0.58
C ALA A 8 21.20 -6.43 -0.68
N CYS A 9 20.43 -7.51 -0.83
CA CYS A 9 19.57 -7.71 -1.97
C CYS A 9 18.39 -6.75 -1.84
N SER A 10 18.33 -5.76 -2.73
CA SER A 10 17.24 -4.81 -2.78
C SER A 10 16.55 -4.78 -4.13
N LYS A 11 15.24 -4.55 -4.12
CA LYS A 11 14.44 -4.40 -5.34
C LYS A 11 13.32 -3.40 -5.10
N VAL A 12 13.13 -2.49 -6.05
CA VAL A 12 11.98 -1.59 -6.07
C VAL A 12 10.88 -2.19 -6.93
N VAL A 13 9.68 -2.22 -6.40
CA VAL A 13 8.46 -2.69 -7.06
C VAL A 13 7.45 -1.56 -7.04
N LYS A 14 6.85 -1.27 -8.21
CA LYS A 14 5.77 -0.29 -8.30
C LYS A 14 4.44 -1.03 -8.23
N LEU A 15 3.71 -0.82 -7.14
CA LEU A 15 2.46 -1.53 -6.86
C LEU A 15 1.25 -0.74 -7.36
N ILE A 16 1.27 0.59 -7.18
CA ILE A 16 0.28 1.53 -7.73
C ILE A 16 1.02 2.73 -8.29
N GLU A 17 0.72 3.14 -9.53
CA GLU A 17 1.33 4.31 -10.16
C GLU A 17 0.29 5.38 -10.51
N ASN A 18 0.35 6.52 -9.83
CA ASN A 18 -0.39 7.74 -10.16
C ASN A 18 -1.89 7.50 -10.42
N LYS A 19 -2.49 6.60 -9.64
CA LYS A 19 -3.86 6.15 -9.85
C LYS A 19 -4.82 7.12 -9.18
N SER A 20 -5.83 7.58 -9.91
CA SER A 20 -6.93 8.34 -9.32
C SER A 20 -7.79 7.41 -8.46
N VAL A 21 -7.82 7.68 -7.16
CA VAL A 21 -8.67 6.99 -6.18
C VAL A 21 -9.85 7.91 -5.87
N PRO A 22 -11.11 7.46 -6.09
CA PRO A 22 -12.28 8.27 -5.80
C PRO A 22 -12.38 8.67 -4.33
N ALA A 23 -13.26 9.64 -4.06
CA ALA A 23 -13.58 10.04 -2.70
C ALA A 23 -14.12 8.87 -1.87
N ASN A 24 -13.73 8.78 -0.60
CA ASN A 24 -14.21 7.78 0.37
C ASN A 24 -14.14 6.31 -0.13
N THR A 25 -13.20 5.99 -1.02
CA THR A 25 -13.15 4.72 -1.74
C THR A 25 -11.79 4.04 -1.55
N GLY A 26 -11.82 2.71 -1.43
CA GLY A 26 -10.65 1.86 -1.43
C GLY A 26 -10.44 1.19 -2.77
N ILE A 27 -9.18 1.04 -3.19
CA ILE A 27 -8.81 0.26 -4.37
C ILE A 27 -7.74 -0.77 -4.03
N SER A 28 -7.86 -1.93 -4.66
CA SER A 28 -6.90 -3.02 -4.66
C SER A 28 -6.68 -3.42 -6.11
N LEU A 29 -5.44 -3.71 -6.50
CA LEU A 29 -5.10 -4.08 -7.87
C LEU A 29 -4.48 -5.48 -7.90
N PRO A 30 -5.20 -6.50 -8.38
CA PRO A 30 -4.60 -7.81 -8.65
C PRO A 30 -3.68 -7.75 -9.89
N PRO A 31 -2.77 -8.72 -10.07
CA PRO A 31 -2.48 -9.86 -9.18
C PRO A 31 -1.52 -9.50 -8.02
N TYR A 32 -1.37 -10.41 -7.06
CA TYR A 32 -0.40 -10.25 -5.98
C TYR A 32 1.03 -10.26 -6.56
N THR A 33 1.90 -9.43 -6.01
CA THR A 33 3.29 -9.34 -6.47
C THR A 33 4.17 -10.33 -5.72
N ASN A 34 4.95 -11.13 -6.46
CA ASN A 34 5.97 -12.00 -5.89
C ASN A 34 7.10 -11.19 -5.24
N ILE A 35 7.31 -11.44 -3.95
CA ILE A 35 8.35 -10.83 -3.10
C ILE A 35 9.17 -11.90 -2.37
N ASP A 36 9.18 -13.12 -2.89
CA ASP A 36 9.92 -14.23 -2.30
C ASP A 36 11.43 -13.96 -2.24
N GLY A 37 12.07 -14.49 -1.20
CA GLY A 37 13.50 -14.32 -0.94
C GLY A 37 13.91 -13.00 -0.24
N TYR A 38 12.96 -12.10 0.06
CA TYR A 38 13.23 -10.89 0.84
C TYR A 38 12.72 -11.01 2.28
N ARG A 39 13.40 -10.35 3.22
CA ARG A 39 13.05 -10.39 4.65
C ARG A 39 12.13 -9.25 5.07
N PHE A 40 12.28 -8.10 4.44
CA PHE A 40 11.50 -6.90 4.74
C PHE A 40 10.97 -6.24 3.47
N ILE A 41 9.82 -5.60 3.61
CA ILE A 41 9.23 -4.70 2.63
C ILE A 41 9.02 -3.34 3.28
N ASN A 42 9.57 -2.29 2.66
CA ASN A 42 9.28 -0.90 3.02
C ASN A 42 8.33 -0.34 1.97
N ILE A 43 7.10 -0.03 2.37
CA ILE A 43 6.06 0.48 1.49
C ILE A 43 6.01 2.00 1.64
N PHE A 44 6.27 2.70 0.56
CA PHE A 44 6.17 4.14 0.44
C PHE A 44 4.85 4.49 -0.24
N VAL A 45 4.06 5.32 0.43
CA VAL A 45 2.78 5.82 -0.09
C VAL A 45 2.93 7.31 -0.36
N LYS A 46 2.49 7.73 -1.53
CA LYS A 46 2.45 9.13 -1.97
C LYS A 46 1.04 9.46 -2.44
N PHE A 47 0.51 10.58 -1.99
CA PHE A 47 -0.81 11.05 -2.42
C PHE A 47 -0.90 12.57 -2.48
N ASP A 48 -1.81 13.06 -3.30
CA ASP A 48 -2.12 14.49 -3.39
C ASP A 48 -2.79 14.97 -2.09
N GLN A 49 -2.27 16.04 -1.48
CA GLN A 49 -2.87 16.68 -0.30
C GLN A 49 -2.53 18.17 -0.32
N GLU A 50 -3.53 19.03 -0.50
CA GLU A 50 -3.30 20.48 -0.63
C GLU A 50 -3.28 21.19 0.73
N LYS A 51 -4.08 20.70 1.68
CA LYS A 51 -4.17 21.26 3.05
C LYS A 51 -3.89 20.20 4.11
N SER A 52 -3.29 20.63 5.22
CA SER A 52 -3.00 19.79 6.39
C SER A 52 -4.22 19.12 7.00
N THR A 53 -5.37 19.78 6.88
CA THR A 53 -6.64 19.38 7.48
C THR A 53 -7.37 18.32 6.65
N GLU A 54 -6.92 18.05 5.43
CA GLU A 54 -7.51 16.99 4.62
C GLU A 54 -7.25 15.62 5.23
N LEU A 55 -8.23 14.73 5.10
CA LEU A 55 -8.11 13.38 5.64
C LEU A 55 -7.04 12.59 4.87
N PRO A 56 -6.38 11.59 5.47
CA PRO A 56 -5.27 10.88 4.83
C PRO A 56 -5.72 9.83 3.80
N VAL A 57 -4.75 9.24 3.11
CA VAL A 57 -4.90 7.96 2.41
C VAL A 57 -4.31 6.86 3.29
N ASP A 58 -5.12 5.88 3.65
CA ASP A 58 -4.70 4.75 4.48
C ASP A 58 -4.17 3.61 3.59
N LEU A 59 -3.19 2.87 4.09
CA LEU A 59 -2.59 1.70 3.44
C LEU A 59 -3.06 0.44 4.15
N GLY A 60 -3.37 -0.60 3.38
CA GLY A 60 -3.32 -1.95 3.91
C GLY A 60 -2.56 -2.91 3.02
N VAL A 61 -2.12 -3.99 3.65
CA VAL A 61 -1.14 -4.93 3.12
C VAL A 61 -1.61 -6.34 3.43
N VAL A 62 -1.60 -7.21 2.44
CA VAL A 62 -1.96 -8.62 2.58
C VAL A 62 -0.82 -9.46 2.03
N PHE A 63 -0.39 -10.46 2.79
CA PHE A 63 0.53 -11.48 2.32
C PHE A 63 -0.25 -12.76 1.96
N ALA A 64 0.21 -13.45 0.91
CA ALA A 64 -0.37 -14.69 0.42
C ALA A 64 0.72 -15.71 0.08
N PHE A 65 0.31 -16.97 -0.05
CA PHE A 65 1.16 -18.06 -0.53
C PHE A 65 0.98 -18.37 -2.03
N ASP A 66 0.03 -17.73 -2.70
CA ASP A 66 -0.13 -17.78 -4.16
C ASP A 66 -0.39 -16.39 -4.76
N GLU A 67 -0.30 -16.30 -6.09
CA GLU A 67 -0.43 -15.06 -6.86
C GLU A 67 -1.86 -14.49 -6.90
N ARG A 68 -2.86 -15.30 -6.52
CA ARG A 68 -4.29 -14.94 -6.55
C ARG A 68 -4.81 -14.54 -5.16
N GLY A 69 -4.04 -14.75 -4.11
CA GLY A 69 -4.47 -14.51 -2.74
C GLY A 69 -5.49 -15.54 -2.24
N GLU A 70 -5.55 -16.73 -2.82
CA GLU A 70 -6.52 -17.77 -2.40
C GLU A 70 -6.01 -18.56 -1.17
N MET A 71 -4.68 -18.64 -0.99
CA MET A 71 -4.01 -19.37 0.07
C MET A 71 -3.32 -18.44 1.07
N GLY A 72 -3.79 -18.51 2.32
CA GLY A 72 -3.18 -17.82 3.47
C GLY A 72 -3.38 -16.30 3.52
N ALA A 73 -4.03 -15.70 2.53
CA ALA A 73 -4.49 -14.32 2.58
C ALA A 73 -5.89 -14.25 3.21
N ARG A 74 -5.99 -13.77 4.45
CA ARG A 74 -7.28 -13.32 5.00
C ARG A 74 -7.49 -11.87 4.60
N ARG A 75 -8.24 -11.68 3.52
CA ARG A 75 -8.75 -10.38 3.08
C ARG A 75 -9.88 -9.95 4.03
N TYR A 76 -9.59 -9.05 4.97
CA TYR A 76 -10.60 -8.52 5.92
C TYR A 76 -11.56 -7.50 5.28
N VAL A 77 -11.29 -7.07 4.05
CA VAL A 77 -12.10 -6.12 3.29
C VAL A 77 -12.24 -6.56 1.84
N ASN A 78 -13.47 -6.87 1.44
CA ASN A 78 -13.77 -7.12 0.04
C ASN A 78 -13.77 -5.76 -0.68
N LEU A 79 -12.64 -5.38 -1.28
CA LEU A 79 -12.52 -4.14 -2.08
C LEU A 79 -12.91 -4.36 -3.54
N GLU A 80 -13.54 -5.49 -3.86
CA GLU A 80 -14.28 -5.66 -5.10
C GLU A 80 -15.71 -5.20 -4.89
N SER A 81 -16.11 -4.21 -5.69
CA SER A 81 -17.30 -3.35 -5.58
C SER A 81 -17.11 -2.15 -4.65
N ASN A 82 -17.22 -0.94 -5.22
CA ASN A 82 -17.22 0.34 -4.52
C ASN A 82 -18.09 0.25 -3.27
N VAL A 83 -17.48 0.15 -2.09
CA VAL A 83 -18.23 0.04 -0.84
C VAL A 83 -18.72 1.45 -0.49
N PRO A 84 -20.03 1.74 -0.54
CA PRO A 84 -20.56 3.11 -0.50
C PRO A 84 -20.64 3.70 0.92
N ALA A 85 -20.14 3.00 1.94
CA ALA A 85 -20.26 3.39 3.34
C ALA A 85 -18.93 3.30 4.08
N SER A 86 -18.73 4.22 5.04
CA SER A 86 -17.60 4.20 5.97
C SER A 86 -17.50 2.83 6.64
N GLN A 87 -16.43 2.10 6.37
CA GLN A 87 -16.20 0.79 6.95
C GLN A 87 -15.43 0.96 8.27
N ASN A 88 -15.86 0.24 9.32
CA ASN A 88 -15.01 -0.02 10.47
C ASN A 88 -14.02 -1.11 10.08
N THR A 89 -12.98 -0.71 9.36
CA THR A 89 -11.89 -1.59 9.02
C THR A 89 -10.92 -1.65 10.19
N ASN A 90 -10.78 -2.82 10.81
CA ASN A 90 -9.72 -3.06 11.78
C ASN A 90 -8.39 -3.22 11.03
N PHE A 91 -7.89 -2.12 10.47
CA PHE A 91 -6.54 -2.08 9.94
C PHE A 91 -5.56 -1.86 11.10
N ILE A 92 -4.33 -2.33 10.93
CA ILE A 92 -3.22 -1.61 11.55
C ILE A 92 -3.18 -0.27 10.81
N ASP A 93 -3.70 0.79 11.44
CA ASP A 93 -3.73 2.13 10.85
C ASP A 93 -2.30 2.63 10.68
N VAL A 94 -1.74 2.40 9.49
CA VAL A 94 -0.65 3.22 8.98
C VAL A 94 -1.31 4.43 8.35
N SER A 95 -1.65 5.38 9.20
CA SER A 95 -2.26 6.62 8.75
C SER A 95 -1.21 7.58 8.23
N GLY A 96 -1.50 8.21 7.09
CA GLY A 96 -0.78 9.40 6.65
C GLY A 96 -1.10 10.65 7.48
N ALA A 97 -1.89 10.55 8.57
CA ALA A 97 -2.16 11.69 9.45
C ALA A 97 -0.85 12.30 9.96
N GLY A 98 -0.68 13.61 9.77
CA GLY A 98 0.55 14.32 10.13
C GLY A 98 1.71 14.20 9.13
N SER A 99 1.54 13.48 8.02
CA SER A 99 2.54 13.41 6.92
C SER A 99 2.58 14.66 6.01
N TRP A 100 1.87 15.71 6.41
CA TRP A 100 1.80 16.96 5.66
C TRP A 100 3.14 17.71 5.70
N HIS A 101 3.54 18.23 4.53
CA HIS A 101 4.80 18.92 4.19
C HIS A 101 5.95 18.03 3.67
N GLY A 102 5.72 17.38 2.53
CA GLY A 102 6.79 17.13 1.57
C GLY A 102 7.07 18.35 0.67
N SER A 103 8.20 18.36 -0.04
CA SER A 103 8.39 19.19 -1.24
C SER A 103 8.03 18.32 -2.45
N PRO A 104 6.99 18.65 -3.24
CA PRO A 104 6.19 19.88 -3.24
C PRO A 104 5.05 19.89 -2.20
N HIS A 105 4.61 21.10 -1.84
CA HIS A 105 3.64 21.40 -0.75
C HIS A 105 2.26 20.75 -0.90
N ASN A 106 1.91 20.28 -2.09
CA ASN A 106 0.63 19.66 -2.43
C ASN A 106 0.69 18.11 -2.40
N ILE A 107 1.74 17.55 -1.83
CA ILE A 107 1.99 16.10 -1.78
C ILE A 107 2.33 15.70 -0.35
N SER A 108 1.69 14.61 0.08
CA SER A 108 2.00 13.94 1.34
C SER A 108 2.56 12.55 1.10
N THR A 109 3.44 12.12 2.00
CA THR A 109 4.13 10.84 1.88
C THR A 109 4.37 10.21 3.24
N TYR A 110 4.22 8.89 3.34
CA TYR A 110 4.65 8.13 4.51
C TYR A 110 5.25 6.80 4.09
N LEU A 111 5.98 6.19 5.03
CA LEU A 111 6.64 4.90 4.85
C LEU A 111 6.26 3.97 5.98
N ALA A 112 5.94 2.73 5.64
CA ALA A 112 5.76 1.64 6.60
C ALA A 112 6.65 0.46 6.25
N ARG A 113 7.24 -0.16 7.28
CA ARG A 113 8.10 -1.33 7.12
C ARG A 113 7.43 -2.55 7.74
N PHE A 114 7.37 -3.64 6.98
CA PHE A 114 6.80 -4.90 7.42
C PHE A 114 7.81 -6.05 7.26
N PRO A 115 7.87 -7.02 8.19
CA PRO A 115 8.49 -8.30 7.90
C PRO A 115 7.68 -9.02 6.82
N VAL A 116 8.37 -9.72 5.91
CA VAL A 116 7.71 -10.52 4.88
C VAL A 116 7.13 -11.78 5.53
N MET A 117 5.82 -11.98 5.39
CA MET A 117 5.08 -13.10 5.99
C MET A 117 4.58 -14.13 4.97
N GLY A 118 4.81 -13.89 3.68
CA GLY A 118 4.44 -14.79 2.58
C GLY A 118 5.14 -14.41 1.28
N PRO A 119 5.26 -15.34 0.32
CA PRO A 119 5.97 -15.11 -0.94
C PRO A 119 5.28 -14.12 -1.89
N PHE A 120 4.01 -13.79 -1.65
CA PHE A 120 3.24 -12.83 -2.44
C PHE A 120 2.66 -11.72 -1.56
N VAL A 121 2.54 -10.51 -2.11
CA VAL A 121 1.95 -9.35 -1.44
C VAL A 121 0.97 -8.59 -2.33
N GLU A 122 -0.14 -8.15 -1.75
CA GLU A 122 -1.04 -7.16 -2.33
C GLU A 122 -1.11 -5.94 -1.40
N VAL A 123 -1.23 -4.76 -1.99
CA VAL A 123 -1.51 -3.53 -1.26
C VAL A 123 -2.83 -2.95 -1.73
N PHE A 124 -3.54 -2.36 -0.79
CA PHE A 124 -4.73 -1.58 -1.06
C PHE A 124 -4.60 -0.22 -0.40
N VAL A 125 -5.23 0.79 -1.01
CA VAL A 125 -5.26 2.14 -0.48
C VAL A 125 -6.70 2.59 -0.29
N TYR A 126 -6.97 3.29 0.80
CA TYR A 126 -8.28 3.86 1.09
C TYR A 126 -8.17 5.38 1.18
N ASN A 127 -8.82 6.09 0.27
CA ASN A 127 -8.89 7.55 0.31
C ASN A 127 -10.03 7.97 1.23
N ARG A 128 -9.71 8.49 2.42
CA ARG A 128 -10.71 8.96 3.38
C ARG A 128 -11.29 10.33 3.03
N ASP A 129 -10.66 11.05 2.12
CA ASP A 129 -11.08 12.41 1.79
C ASP A 129 -12.31 12.42 0.87
N ALA A 130 -13.09 13.50 0.95
CA ALA A 130 -14.28 13.71 0.14
C ALA A 130 -13.95 14.11 -1.32
N LYS A 131 -12.68 14.34 -1.66
CA LYS A 131 -12.22 14.54 -3.04
C LYS A 131 -11.40 13.36 -3.55
N ALA A 132 -11.42 13.14 -4.87
CA ALA A 132 -10.54 12.17 -5.51
C ALA A 132 -9.07 12.62 -5.44
N ARG A 133 -8.15 11.65 -5.38
CA ARG A 133 -6.70 11.92 -5.27
C ARG A 133 -5.88 10.99 -6.13
N LYS A 134 -4.74 11.47 -6.62
CA LYS A 134 -3.73 10.58 -7.21
C LYS A 134 -2.93 9.94 -6.09
N VAL A 135 -2.77 8.63 -6.19
CA VAL A 135 -2.01 7.82 -5.22
C VAL A 135 -0.98 6.98 -5.97
N SER A 136 0.23 6.91 -5.42
CA SER A 136 1.30 6.01 -5.85
C SER A 136 1.79 5.21 -4.64
N VAL A 137 2.06 3.92 -4.87
CA VAL A 137 2.60 3.00 -3.86
C VAL A 137 3.80 2.27 -4.44
N TRP A 138 4.93 2.39 -3.76
CA TRP A 138 6.17 1.70 -4.12
C TRP A 138 6.63 0.83 -2.95
N ALA A 139 7.14 -0.36 -3.26
CA ALA A 139 7.71 -1.27 -2.30
C ALA A 139 9.22 -1.40 -2.53
N TYR A 140 10.00 -1.20 -1.46
CA TYR A 140 11.42 -1.45 -1.41
C TYR A 140 11.65 -2.74 -0.63
N LEU A 141 11.91 -3.82 -1.36
CA LEU A 141 12.23 -5.13 -0.82
C LEU A 141 13.69 -5.16 -0.38
N VAL A 142 13.97 -5.74 0.79
CA VAL A 142 15.30 -5.78 1.40
C VAL A 142 15.54 -7.14 2.09
N SER A 143 16.73 -7.71 1.93
CA SER A 143 17.20 -8.96 2.58
C SER A 143 18.51 -8.76 3.31
#